data_AF-A0A536G098-F1
#
_entry.id   AF-A0A536G098-F1
#
_cell.length_a   1.000
_cell.length_b   1.000
_cell.length_c   1.000
_cell.angle_alpha   90.00
_cell.angle_beta   90.00
_cell.angle_gamma   90.00
#
_symmetry.space_group_name_H-M   'P 1'
#
loop_
_entity.id
_entity.type
_entity.pdbx_description
1 polymer ?
#
loop_
_entity_poly.entity_id
_entity_poly.type
_entity_poly.pdbx_seq_one_letter_code
_entity_poly.pdbx_strand_id
1 'polypeptide(L)'
;KYLDEVKAAGAFKDGDPCQPSAAGFSVSVRDGRTKTSDGPMHAQSPWLNGYFVLDCKDRAEAEAWAAKNPAAHGGTVEVHPILSL
;
A
#
# COMPACT_ATOMS: atom_id res chain seq x y z
N LYS A 1 6.15 9.96 -13.57
CA LYS A 1 5.32 11.18 -13.42
C LYS A 1 4.77 11.35 -12.00
N TYR A 2 3.79 10.57 -11.54
CA TYR A 2 3.26 10.71 -10.17
C TYR A 2 4.35 10.64 -9.09
N LEU A 3 5.19 9.59 -9.13
CA LEU A 3 6.30 9.45 -8.19
C LEU A 3 7.26 10.64 -8.20
N ASP A 4 7.56 11.17 -9.38
CA ASP A 4 8.44 12.34 -9.53
C ASP A 4 7.82 13.59 -8.92
N GLU A 5 6.52 13.80 -9.09
CA GLU A 5 5.77 14.91 -8.49
C GLU A 5 5.77 14.82 -6.96
N VAL A 6 5.50 13.64 -6.40
CA VAL A 6 5.47 13.44 -4.95
C VAL A 6 6.87 13.60 -4.34
N LYS A 7 7.92 13.14 -5.04
CA LYS A 7 9.32 13.37 -4.65
C LYS A 7 9.69 14.85 -4.72
N ALA A 8 9.32 15.55 -5.79
CA ALA A 8 9.57 16.98 -5.95
C ALA A 8 8.84 17.83 -4.89
N ALA A 9 7.67 17.38 -4.43
CA ALA A 9 6.95 17.99 -3.32
C ALA A 9 7.55 17.70 -1.94
N GLY A 10 8.56 16.81 -1.84
CA GLY A 10 9.18 16.41 -0.57
C GLY A 10 8.33 15.48 0.30
N ALA A 11 7.16 15.05 -0.20
CA ALA A 11 6.22 14.21 0.54
C ALA A 11 6.62 12.72 0.53
N PHE A 12 7.39 12.27 -0.46
CA PHE A 12 7.78 10.86 -0.59
C PHE A 12 8.75 10.42 0.52
N LYS A 13 8.38 9.40 1.31
CA LYS A 13 9.28 8.74 2.26
C LYS A 13 9.73 7.37 1.78
N ASP A 14 8.80 6.59 1.24
CA ASP A 14 9.08 5.24 0.75
C ASP A 14 8.01 4.75 -0.22
N GLY A 15 8.25 3.64 -0.91
CA GLY A 15 7.27 2.95 -1.73
C GLY A 15 7.89 2.08 -2.80
N ASP A 16 7.27 0.93 -3.01
CA ASP A 16 7.70 -0.06 -3.99
C ASP A 16 6.51 -0.74 -4.69
N PRO A 17 6.69 -1.20 -5.94
CA PRO A 17 5.74 -2.10 -6.58
C PRO A 17 5.78 -3.48 -5.91
N CYS A 18 4.62 -4.13 -5.82
CA CYS A 18 4.52 -5.51 -5.36
C CYS A 18 4.51 -6.48 -6.55
N GLN A 19 5.02 -7.69 -6.31
CA GLN A 19 4.80 -8.82 -7.23
C GLN A 19 3.30 -9.18 -7.29
N PRO A 20 2.84 -9.85 -8.35
CA PRO A 20 1.47 -10.37 -8.42
C PRO A 20 1.11 -11.19 -7.17
N SER A 21 -0.13 -11.08 -6.68
CA SER A 21 -0.60 -11.72 -5.44
C SER A 21 -0.34 -13.23 -5.37
N ALA A 22 -0.25 -13.91 -6.51
CA ALA A 22 0.08 -15.34 -6.60
C ALA A 22 1.49 -15.69 -6.09
N ALA A 23 2.41 -14.72 -6.06
CA ALA A 23 3.75 -14.86 -5.49
C ALA A 23 3.81 -14.56 -3.97
N GLY A 24 2.72 -14.05 -3.39
CA GLY A 24 2.61 -13.79 -1.97
C GLY A 24 2.38 -15.06 -1.15
N PHE A 25 2.48 -14.94 0.17
CA PHE A 25 2.10 -15.96 1.14
C PHE A 25 1.67 -15.27 2.44
N SER A 26 0.87 -15.96 3.23
CA SER A 26 0.44 -15.52 4.56
C SER A 26 1.03 -16.42 5.64
N VAL A 27 1.32 -15.84 6.80
CA VAL A 27 1.83 -16.56 7.98
C VAL A 27 0.94 -16.22 9.16
N SER A 28 0.58 -17.23 9.94
CA SER A 28 -0.15 -17.07 11.21
C SER A 28 0.51 -17.90 12.30
N VAL A 29 0.55 -17.36 13.53
CA VAL A 29 1.10 -18.05 14.70
C VAL A 29 0.00 -18.15 15.76
N ARG A 30 -0.32 -19.36 16.19
CA ARG A 30 -1.29 -19.63 17.27
C ARG A 30 -0.78 -20.78 18.14
N ASP A 31 -0.88 -20.62 19.45
CA ASP A 31 -0.43 -21.62 20.44
C ASP A 31 1.01 -22.11 20.20
N GLY A 32 1.91 -21.18 19.84
CA GLY A 32 3.32 -21.47 19.54
C GLY A 32 3.55 -22.20 18.21
N ARG A 33 2.53 -22.39 17.36
CA ARG A 33 2.66 -23.06 16.06
C ARG A 33 2.51 -22.07 14.91
N THR A 34 3.42 -22.18 13.94
CA THR A 34 3.40 -21.40 12.72
C THR A 34 2.70 -22.15 11.61
N LYS A 35 1.77 -21.48 10.91
CA LYS A 35 1.14 -21.94 9.69
C LYS A 35 1.42 -20.94 8.57
N THR A 36 1.94 -21.45 7.46
CA THR A 36 2.15 -20.70 6.21
C THR A 36 1.13 -21.15 5.17
N SER A 37 0.66 -20.23 4.33
CA SER A 37 -0.24 -20.54 3.21
C SER A 37 0.12 -19.68 2.01
N ASP A 38 0.43 -20.33 0.90
CA ASP A 38 0.81 -19.68 -0.35
C ASP A 38 -0.38 -18.96 -0.99
N GLY A 39 -0.08 -17.88 -1.71
CA GLY A 39 -1.06 -16.98 -2.30
C GLY A 39 -1.51 -15.87 -1.35
N PRO A 40 -2.47 -15.03 -1.79
CA PRO A 40 -2.98 -13.94 -0.98
C PRO A 40 -3.76 -14.46 0.24
N MET A 41 -3.76 -13.68 1.33
CA MET A 41 -4.53 -13.99 2.53
C MET A 41 -6.03 -14.17 2.24
N HIS A 42 -6.58 -13.42 1.28
CA HIS A 42 -7.96 -13.55 0.81
C HIS A 42 -7.99 -13.77 -0.69
N ALA A 43 -8.55 -14.91 -1.13
CA ALA A 43 -8.59 -15.31 -2.54
C ALA A 43 -9.34 -14.32 -3.46
N GLN A 44 -10.21 -13.48 -2.91
CA GLN A 44 -11.04 -12.51 -3.65
C GLN A 44 -10.69 -11.05 -3.32
N SER A 45 -9.60 -10.79 -2.59
CA SER A 45 -9.22 -9.41 -2.28
C SER A 45 -8.75 -8.67 -3.54
N PRO A 46 -9.01 -7.35 -3.63
CA PRO A 46 -8.34 -6.50 -4.60
C PRO A 46 -6.81 -6.67 -4.50
N TRP A 47 -6.14 -6.69 -5.64
CA TRP A 47 -4.71 -6.93 -5.73
C TRP A 47 -3.93 -5.75 -5.14
N LEU A 48 -3.07 -6.01 -4.15
CA LEU A 48 -2.11 -5.01 -3.69
C LEU A 48 -0.97 -4.94 -4.72
N ASN A 49 -0.98 -3.90 -5.55
CA ASN A 49 -0.01 -3.73 -6.64
C ASN A 49 1.28 -3.01 -6.19
N GLY A 50 1.29 -2.43 -4.99
CA GLY A 50 2.37 -1.62 -4.46
C GLY A 50 1.88 -0.70 -3.34
N TYR A 51 2.79 0.05 -2.75
CA TYR A 51 2.48 1.01 -1.70
C TYR A 51 3.32 2.28 -1.84
N PHE A 52 2.85 3.34 -1.18
CA PHE A 52 3.60 4.57 -0.96
C PHE A 52 3.48 4.95 0.51
N VAL A 53 4.58 5.40 1.12
CA VAL A 53 4.59 6.08 2.41
C VAL A 53 4.85 7.55 2.14
N LEU A 54 3.83 8.37 2.40
CA LEU A 54 3.87 9.80 2.18
C LEU A 54 3.76 10.55 3.50
N ASP A 55 4.59 11.56 3.67
CA ASP A 55 4.52 12.53 4.76
C ASP A 55 3.63 13.69 4.29
N CYS A 56 2.41 13.67 4.78
CA CYS A 56 1.37 14.63 4.45
C CYS A 56 1.08 15.47 5.69
N LYS A 57 0.89 16.77 5.51
CA LYS A 57 0.59 17.71 6.60
C LYS A 57 -0.73 17.38 7.31
N ASP A 58 -1.71 16.86 6.56
CA ASP A 58 -3.06 16.57 7.01
C ASP A 58 -3.76 15.56 6.08
N ARG A 59 -4.98 15.17 6.47
CA ARG A 59 -5.82 14.25 5.71
C ARG A 59 -6.16 14.79 4.30
N ALA A 60 -6.36 16.10 4.15
CA ALA A 60 -6.77 16.68 2.88
C ALA A 60 -5.63 16.60 1.84
N GLU A 61 -4.38 16.79 2.26
CA GLU A 61 -3.22 16.56 1.41
C GLU A 61 -3.07 15.09 1.04
N ALA A 62 -3.25 14.17 1.98
CA ALA A 62 -3.22 12.73 1.69
C ALA A 62 -4.31 12.32 0.68
N GLU A 63 -5.53 12.84 0.81
CA GLU A 63 -6.62 12.63 -0.14
C GLU A 63 -6.28 13.19 -1.53
N ALA A 64 -5.68 14.39 -1.60
CA ALA A 64 -5.26 14.99 -2.86
C ALA A 64 -4.18 14.15 -3.57
N TRP A 65 -3.20 13.61 -2.83
CA TRP A 65 -2.20 12.71 -3.39
C TRP A 65 -2.82 11.39 -3.84
N ALA A 66 -3.69 10.78 -3.03
CA ALA A 66 -4.38 9.54 -3.38
C ALA A 66 -5.23 9.70 -4.65
N ALA A 67 -5.97 10.81 -4.79
CA ALA A 67 -6.79 11.10 -5.97
C ALA A 67 -5.95 11.35 -7.25
N LYS A 68 -4.70 11.82 -7.11
CA LYS A 68 -3.75 12.00 -8.22
C LYS A 68 -3.04 10.71 -8.63
N ASN A 69 -3.04 9.69 -7.78
CA ASN A 69 -2.36 8.43 -8.08
C ASN A 69 -3.06 7.74 -9.26
N PRO A 70 -2.33 7.38 -10.34
CA PRO A 70 -2.93 6.72 -11.50
C PRO A 70 -3.73 5.46 -11.18
N ALA A 71 -3.36 4.72 -10.12
CA ALA A 71 -4.06 3.52 -9.69
C ALA A 71 -5.50 3.80 -9.21
N ALA A 72 -5.81 5.02 -8.77
CA ALA A 72 -7.14 5.41 -8.33
C ALA A 72 -8.14 5.59 -9.50
N HIS A 73 -7.67 5.71 -10.75
CA HIS A 73 -8.55 5.92 -11.91
C HIS A 73 -9.12 4.62 -12.49
N GLY A 74 -8.50 3.47 -12.20
CA GLY A 74 -8.96 2.14 -12.65
C GLY A 74 -9.14 1.13 -11.52
N GLY A 75 -8.88 1.54 -10.27
CA GLY A 75 -8.97 0.73 -9.07
C GLY A 75 -9.21 1.62 -7.85
N THR A 76 -8.67 1.22 -6.71
CA THR A 76 -8.82 1.95 -5.45
C THR A 76 -7.45 2.16 -4.81
N VAL A 77 -7.18 3.38 -4.34
CA VAL A 77 -6.06 3.67 -3.44
C VAL A 77 -6.64 3.80 -2.04
N GLU A 78 -6.32 2.85 -1.18
CA GLU A 78 -6.68 2.89 0.23
C GLU A 78 -5.61 3.67 1.01
N VAL A 79 -6.03 4.67 1.78
CA VAL A 79 -5.13 5.54 2.55
C VAL A 79 -5.17 5.13 4.02
N HIS A 80 -4.03 4.66 4.53
CA HIS A 80 -3.87 4.24 5.93
C HIS A 80 -2.94 5.21 6.67
N PRO A 81 -3.46 5.99 7.65
CA PRO A 81 -2.60 6.77 8.54
C PRO A 81 -1.69 5.84 9.36
N ILE A 82 -0.38 6.12 9.37
CA ILE A 82 0.59 5.35 10.16
C ILE A 82 0.50 5.80 11.61
N LEU A 83 0.29 4.86 12.53
CA LEU A 83 0.28 5.13 13.96
C LEU A 83 1.68 5.56 14.42
N SER A 84 1.77 6.70 15.11
CA SER A 84 2.98 7.09 15.85
C SER A 84 3.03 6.33 17.18
N LEU A 85 4.13 5.64 17.44
CA LEU A 85 4.39 4.89 18.67
C LEU A 85 5.18 5.73 19.67
#